data_AF-A0A2V7H8Z3-F1
#
_entry.id   AF-A0A2V7H8Z3-F1
#
_cell.length_a   1.000
_cell.length_b   1.000
_cell.length_c   1.000
_cell.angle_alpha   90.00
_cell.angle_beta   90.00
_cell.angle_gamma   90.00
#
_symmetry.space_group_name_H-M   'P 1'
#
loop_
_entity.id
_entity.type
_entity.pdbx_description
1 polymer ?
#
loop_
_entity_poly.entity_id
_entity_poly.type
_entity_poly.pdbx_seq_one_letter_code
_entity_poly.pdbx_strand_id
1 'polypeptide(L)'
;ANHYWLIGAGPEPVGDLASRAIASDPESRAGWHLWALAESNPRERVARWQQVSTRFPQDQLAKANLADNAAALAGAEHDYQAVDLAIDTYEELLAVADQPDQRTALEKAIKTLKGWHF
;
A
#
# COMPACT_ATOMS: atom_id res chain seq x y z
N ALA A 1 -8.46 13.40 -7.81
CA ALA A 1 -9.28 12.21 -7.56
C ALA A 1 -9.69 11.61 -8.91
N ASN A 2 -9.44 10.31 -9.14
CA ASN A 2 -9.73 9.67 -10.43
C ASN A 2 -11.26 9.61 -10.68
N HIS A 3 -11.68 9.91 -11.91
CA HIS A 3 -13.08 10.05 -12.36
C HIS A 3 -14.01 8.89 -11.97
N TYR A 4 -13.48 7.67 -11.81
CA TYR A 4 -14.24 6.49 -11.43
C TYR A 4 -14.79 6.53 -9.99
N TRP A 5 -14.07 7.18 -9.06
CA TRP A 5 -14.57 7.38 -7.69
C TRP A 5 -15.68 8.43 -7.62
N LEU A 6 -15.68 9.40 -8.56
CA LEU A 6 -16.66 10.49 -8.61
C LEU A 6 -18.03 10.05 -9.16
N ILE A 7 -18.10 8.93 -9.89
CA ILE A 7 -19.35 8.38 -10.44
C ILE A 7 -19.97 7.27 -9.58
N GLY A 8 -19.40 6.98 -8.40
CA GLY A 8 -19.94 5.97 -7.48
C GLY A 8 -19.80 4.53 -7.99
N ALA A 9 -18.89 4.27 -8.93
CA ALA A 9 -18.57 2.90 -9.32
C ALA A 9 -17.88 2.21 -8.14
N GLY A 10 -18.49 1.13 -7.64
CA GLY A 10 -17.95 0.35 -6.53
C GLY A 10 -16.61 -0.32 -6.85
N PRO A 11 -16.01 -1.02 -5.87
CA PRO A 11 -14.71 -1.66 -6.01
C PRO A 11 -14.63 -2.64 -7.21
N GLU A 12 -15.70 -3.38 -7.49
CA GLU A 12 -15.74 -4.39 -8.55
C GLU A 12 -15.53 -3.80 -9.97
N PRO A 13 -16.32 -2.81 -10.45
CA PRO A 13 -16.07 -2.17 -11.74
C PRO A 13 -14.67 -1.54 -11.87
N VAL A 14 -14.12 -1.01 -10.78
CA VAL A 14 -12.76 -0.44 -10.75
C VAL A 14 -11.72 -1.56 -10.88
N GLY A 15 -11.91 -2.68 -10.18
CA GLY A 15 -11.07 -3.86 -10.26
C GLY A 15 -11.02 -4.47 -11.66
N ASP A 16 -12.18 -4.58 -12.32
CA ASP A 16 -12.27 -5.08 -13.71
C ASP A 16 -11.56 -4.16 -14.70
N LEU A 17 -11.77 -2.85 -14.56
CA LEU A 17 -11.09 -1.86 -15.38
C LEU A 17 -9.57 -1.93 -15.19
N ALA A 18 -9.12 -1.99 -13.94
CA ALA A 18 -7.71 -2.10 -13.60
C ALA A 18 -7.09 -3.38 -14.18
N SER A 19 -7.80 -4.51 -14.09
CA SER A 19 -7.36 -5.78 -14.65
C SER A 19 -7.18 -5.71 -16.18
N ARG A 20 -8.12 -5.06 -16.89
CA ARG A 20 -7.98 -4.83 -18.34
C ARG A 20 -6.82 -3.89 -18.67
N ALA A 21 -6.59 -2.85 -17.85
CA ALA A 21 -5.47 -1.95 -18.03
C ALA A 21 -4.13 -2.70 -17.89
N ILE A 22 -3.99 -3.55 -16.87
CA ILE A 22 -2.80 -4.42 -16.67
C ILE A 22 -2.63 -5.41 -17.82
N ALA A 23 -3.72 -6.02 -18.30
CA ALA A 23 -3.65 -6.96 -19.43
C ALA A 23 -3.19 -6.27 -20.73
N SER A 24 -3.58 -5.01 -20.94
CA SER A 24 -3.15 -4.22 -22.09
C SER A 24 -1.73 -3.66 -21.96
N ASP A 25 -1.33 -3.30 -20.74
CA ASP A 25 0.00 -2.78 -20.41
C ASP A 25 0.42 -3.28 -19.02
N PRO A 26 1.20 -4.38 -18.96
CA PRO A 26 1.67 -4.94 -17.69
C PRO A 26 2.61 -4.02 -16.91
N GLU A 27 3.16 -2.98 -17.53
CA GLU A 27 4.03 -1.99 -16.88
C GLU A 27 3.27 -0.76 -16.37
N SER A 28 1.94 -0.71 -16.60
CA SER A 28 1.09 0.38 -16.14
C SER A 28 0.95 0.41 -14.62
N ARG A 29 1.82 1.16 -13.95
CA ARG A 29 1.75 1.37 -12.49
C ARG A 29 0.38 1.84 -12.03
N ALA A 30 -0.27 2.72 -12.79
CA ALA A 30 -1.62 3.20 -12.48
C ALA A 30 -2.67 2.08 -12.51
N GLY A 31 -2.58 1.14 -13.46
CA GLY A 31 -3.44 -0.04 -13.49
C GLY A 31 -3.24 -0.93 -12.27
N TRP A 32 -1.99 -1.21 -11.92
CA TRP A 32 -1.64 -1.97 -10.71
C TRP A 32 -2.08 -1.31 -9.41
N HIS A 33 -1.92 0.02 -9.28
CA HIS A 33 -2.37 0.78 -8.11
C HIS A 33 -3.89 0.73 -7.96
N LEU A 34 -4.64 0.93 -9.05
CA LEU A 34 -6.10 0.84 -9.04
C LEU A 34 -6.57 -0.58 -8.70
N TRP A 35 -5.88 -1.61 -9.20
CA TRP A 35 -6.20 -3.01 -8.92
C TRP A 35 -6.00 -3.35 -7.43
N ALA A 36 -4.91 -2.89 -6.82
CA ALA A 36 -4.68 -3.08 -5.39
C ALA A 36 -5.69 -2.27 -4.55
N LEU A 37 -5.95 -1.01 -4.91
CA LEU A 37 -6.89 -0.13 -4.21
C LEU A 37 -8.33 -0.66 -4.24
N ALA A 38 -8.73 -1.32 -5.32
CA ALA A 38 -10.07 -1.88 -5.48
C ALA A 38 -10.36 -3.11 -4.58
N GLU A 39 -9.35 -3.70 -3.94
CA GLU A 39 -9.55 -4.84 -3.05
C GLU A 39 -10.18 -4.41 -1.72
N SER A 40 -11.37 -4.94 -1.43
CA SER A 40 -12.14 -4.56 -0.25
C SER A 40 -11.66 -5.29 1.00
N ASN A 41 -11.22 -6.55 0.88
CA ASN A 41 -10.70 -7.31 2.00
C ASN A 41 -9.33 -6.76 2.44
N PRO A 42 -9.15 -6.34 3.72
CA PRO A 42 -7.91 -5.73 4.17
C PRO A 42 -6.66 -6.61 4.00
N ARG A 43 -6.77 -7.91 4.28
CA ARG A 43 -5.65 -8.85 4.19
C ARG A 43 -5.26 -9.10 2.74
N GLU A 44 -6.24 -9.32 1.87
CA GLU A 44 -5.99 -9.45 0.43
C GLU A 44 -5.44 -8.15 -0.17
N ARG A 45 -5.90 -6.99 0.31
CA ARG A 45 -5.38 -5.69 -0.15
C ARG A 45 -3.91 -5.51 0.22
N VAL A 46 -3.49 -5.92 1.42
CA VAL A 46 -2.06 -5.97 1.80
C VAL A 46 -1.29 -6.89 0.84
N ALA A 47 -1.80 -8.10 0.57
CA ALA A 47 -1.15 -9.03 -0.36
C ALA A 47 -1.03 -8.45 -1.78
N ARG A 48 -2.06 -7.73 -2.28
CA ARG A 48 -2.00 -7.04 -3.57
C ARG A 48 -0.94 -5.94 -3.58
N TRP A 49 -0.91 -5.09 -2.55
CA TRP A 49 0.13 -4.05 -2.47
C TRP A 49 1.54 -4.62 -2.36
N GLN A 50 1.71 -5.79 -1.72
CA GLN A 50 3.00 -6.48 -1.68
C GLN A 50 3.43 -6.94 -3.09
N GLN A 51 2.49 -7.46 -3.90
CA GLN A 51 2.76 -7.80 -5.30
C GLN A 51 3.15 -6.54 -6.11
N VAL A 52 2.45 -5.43 -5.92
CA VAL A 52 2.76 -4.17 -6.61
C VAL A 52 4.16 -3.66 -6.23
N SER A 53 4.50 -3.61 -4.94
CA SER A 53 5.81 -3.16 -4.46
C SER A 53 6.96 -4.09 -4.89
N THR A 54 6.68 -5.39 -5.01
CA THR A 54 7.65 -6.36 -5.55
C THR A 54 7.90 -6.15 -7.03
N ARG A 55 6.84 -5.87 -7.81
CA ARG A 55 6.94 -5.62 -9.25
C ARG A 55 7.63 -4.29 -9.55
N PHE A 56 7.34 -3.25 -8.77
CA PHE A 56 7.88 -1.90 -8.96
C PHE A 56 8.69 -1.46 -7.73
N PRO A 57 9.91 -1.99 -7.54
CA PRO A 57 10.68 -1.77 -6.31
C PRO A 57 11.12 -0.32 -6.07
N GLN A 58 11.11 0.53 -7.10
CA GLN A 58 11.38 1.98 -6.98
C GLN A 58 10.11 2.82 -6.78
N ASP A 59 8.93 2.19 -6.77
CA ASP A 59 7.66 2.88 -6.56
C ASP A 59 7.43 3.15 -5.07
N GLN A 60 7.87 4.32 -4.63
CA GLN A 60 7.69 4.78 -3.26
C GLN A 60 6.21 4.90 -2.86
N LEU A 61 5.32 5.20 -3.81
CA LEU A 61 3.88 5.29 -3.52
C LEU A 61 3.29 3.90 -3.24
N ALA A 62 3.70 2.89 -4.00
CA ALA A 62 3.29 1.50 -3.73
C ALA A 62 3.77 1.03 -2.35
N LYS A 63 5.02 1.34 -1.98
CA LYS A 63 5.57 1.02 -0.65
C LYS A 63 4.82 1.75 0.46
N ALA A 64 4.51 3.03 0.29
CA ALA A 64 3.74 3.78 1.28
C ALA A 64 2.34 3.15 1.50
N ASN A 65 1.65 2.81 0.40
CA ASN A 65 0.35 2.13 0.50
C ASN A 65 0.47 0.73 1.14
N LEU A 66 1.53 -0.03 0.84
CA LEU A 66 1.77 -1.32 1.49
C LEU A 66 1.92 -1.16 3.01
N ALA A 67 2.79 -0.24 3.44
CA ALA A 67 3.05 0.00 4.85
C ALA A 67 1.78 0.49 5.60
N ASP A 68 1.04 1.44 5.02
CA ASP A 68 -0.19 1.97 5.61
C ASP A 68 -1.28 0.89 5.74
N ASN A 69 -1.46 0.05 4.72
CA ASN A 69 -2.43 -1.04 4.76
C ASN A 69 -2.02 -2.15 5.74
N ALA A 70 -0.73 -2.46 5.83
CA ALA A 70 -0.20 -3.42 6.79
C ALA A 70 -0.37 -2.92 8.23
N ALA A 71 -0.07 -1.65 8.50
CA ALA A 71 -0.29 -1.03 9.81
C ALA A 71 -1.78 -1.01 10.20
N ALA A 72 -2.66 -0.69 9.26
CA ALA A 72 -4.11 -0.73 9.48
C ALA A 72 -4.62 -2.15 9.77
N LEU A 73 -4.15 -3.15 9.01
CA LEU A 73 -4.46 -4.56 9.22
C LEU A 73 -3.98 -5.03 10.61
N ALA A 74 -2.74 -4.71 10.96
CA ALA A 74 -2.14 -5.04 12.24
C ALA A 74 -2.96 -4.52 13.42
N GLY A 75 -3.38 -3.25 13.37
CA GLY A 75 -4.20 -2.66 14.43
C GLY A 75 -5.60 -3.27 14.52
N ALA A 76 -6.21 -3.63 13.39
CA ALA A 76 -7.55 -4.20 13.34
C ALA A 76 -7.60 -5.69 13.74
N GLU A 77 -6.56 -6.46 13.41
CA GLU A 77 -6.53 -7.91 13.58
C GLU A 77 -5.51 -8.39 14.63
N HIS A 78 -4.83 -7.47 15.33
CA HIS A 78 -3.76 -7.77 16.28
C HIS A 78 -2.64 -8.64 15.66
N ASP A 79 -2.33 -8.37 14.40
CA ASP A 79 -1.43 -9.17 13.58
C ASP A 79 0.01 -8.66 13.68
N TYR A 80 0.85 -9.33 14.47
CA TYR A 80 2.26 -9.00 14.61
C TYR A 80 3.07 -9.12 13.31
N GLN A 81 2.70 -10.03 12.39
CA GLN A 81 3.40 -10.13 11.10
C GLN A 81 3.10 -8.92 10.22
N ALA A 82 1.88 -8.38 10.30
CA ALA A 82 1.53 -7.14 9.63
C ALA A 82 2.23 -5.91 10.24
N VAL A 83 2.54 -5.92 11.55
CA VAL A 83 3.40 -4.90 12.19
C VAL A 83 4.81 -4.95 11.60
N ASP A 84 5.41 -6.14 11.54
CA ASP A 84 6.76 -6.31 11.00
C ASP A 84 6.83 -5.85 9.53
N LEU A 85 5.87 -6.28 8.70
CA LEU A 85 5.78 -5.86 7.30
C LEU A 85 5.67 -4.33 7.15
N ALA A 86 4.87 -3.67 7.99
CA ALA A 86 4.73 -2.23 7.97
C ALA A 86 6.04 -1.52 8.35
N ILE A 87 6.71 -1.98 9.41
CA ILE A 87 7.99 -1.43 9.87
C ILE A 87 9.06 -1.57 8.77
N ASP A 88 9.26 -2.78 8.25
CA ASP A 88 10.27 -3.06 7.23
C ASP A 88 10.06 -2.16 6.00
N THR A 89 8.80 -2.03 5.57
CA THR A 89 8.45 -1.21 4.40
C THR A 89 8.67 0.30 4.66
N TYR A 90 8.36 0.80 5.85
CA TYR A 90 8.67 2.19 6.21
C TYR A 90 10.19 2.43 6.34
N GLU A 91 10.96 1.45 6.81
CA GLU A 91 12.42 1.55 6.88
C GLU A 91 13.04 1.63 5.47
N GLU A 92 12.52 0.87 4.50
CA GLU A 92 12.91 1.02 3.09
C GLU A 92 12.63 2.41 2.54
N LEU A 93 11.48 3.01 2.87
CA LEU A 93 11.14 4.37 2.48
C LEU A 93 12.05 5.40 3.14
N LEU A 94 12.37 5.20 4.42
CA LEU A 94 13.24 6.11 5.18
C LEU A 94 14.67 6.13 4.64
N ALA A 95 15.15 5.00 4.14
CA ALA A 95 16.49 4.88 3.55
C ALA A 95 16.68 5.75 2.30
N VAL A 96 15.59 6.07 1.58
CA VAL A 96 15.61 6.85 0.33
C VAL A 96 14.92 8.22 0.46
N ALA A 97 14.43 8.58 1.64
CA ALA A 97 13.73 9.83 1.86
C ALA A 97 14.72 11.00 2.04
N ASP A 98 14.65 11.96 1.12
CA ASP A 98 15.47 13.19 1.15
C ASP A 98 14.77 14.36 1.85
N GLN A 99 13.43 14.34 1.92
CA GLN A 99 12.65 15.43 2.51
C GLN A 99 12.61 15.31 4.04
N PRO A 100 13.05 16.33 4.80
CA PRO A 100 13.13 16.26 6.27
C PRO A 100 11.80 15.90 6.95
N ASP A 101 10.69 16.45 6.45
CA ASP A 101 9.36 16.19 7.01
C ASP A 101 8.92 14.74 6.75
N GLN A 102 9.23 14.19 5.58
CA GLN A 102 8.95 12.79 5.25
C GLN A 102 9.75 11.86 6.16
N ARG A 103 11.05 12.13 6.34
CA ARG A 103 11.90 11.36 7.26
C ARG A 103 11.34 11.35 8.67
N THR A 104 10.99 12.53 9.18
CA THR A 104 10.41 12.69 10.52
C THR A 104 9.11 11.90 10.67
N ALA A 105 8.23 11.94 9.66
CA ALA A 105 6.98 11.18 9.66
C ALA A 105 7.24 9.66 9.68
N LEU A 106 8.16 9.16 8.86
CA LEU A 106 8.53 7.75 8.79
C LEU A 106 9.15 7.26 10.11
N GLU A 107 10.11 8.00 10.65
CA GLU A 107 10.74 7.68 11.94
C GLU A 107 9.72 7.62 13.07
N LYS A 108 8.75 8.55 13.09
CA LYS A 108 7.66 8.55 14.06
C LYS A 108 6.74 7.35 13.89
N ALA A 109 6.37 6.99 12.66
CA ALA A 109 5.53 5.83 12.38
C ALA A 109 6.22 4.53 12.83
N ILE A 110 7.49 4.32 12.44
CA ILE A 110 8.31 3.18 12.85
C ILE A 110 8.40 3.08 14.36
N LYS A 111 8.73 4.19 15.05
CA LYS A 111 8.82 4.22 16.52
C LYS A 111 7.49 3.85 17.18
N THR A 112 6.38 4.29 16.61
CA THR A 112 5.04 4.00 17.14
C THR A 112 4.72 2.52 17.02
N LEU A 113 4.94 1.94 15.83
CA LEU A 113 4.69 0.52 15.56
C LEU A 113 5.59 -0.40 16.41
N LYS A 114 6.87 -0.05 16.61
CA LYS A 114 7.79 -0.79 17.50
C LYS A 114 7.31 -0.85 18.96
N GLY A 115 6.43 0.07 19.37
CA GLY A 115 5.83 0.09 20.70
C GLY A 115 4.49 -0.64 20.80
N TRP A 116 3.98 -1.22 19.71
CA TRP A 116 2.71 -1.94 19.72
C TRP A 116 2.84 -3.30 20.40
N HIS A 117 1.99 -3.51 21.39
CA HIS A 117 1.78 -4.78 22.07
C HIS A 117 0.27 -4.98 22.17
N PHE A 118 -0.20 -6.08 21.63
CA PHE A 118 -1.59 -6.51 21.62
C PHE A 118 -1.76 -7.75 22.49
#